data_AF-A0A4Q3UX56-F1
#
_entry.id   AF-A0A4Q3UX56-F1
#
_cell.length_a   1.000
_cell.length_b   1.000
_cell.length_c   1.000
_cell.angle_alpha   90.00
_cell.angle_beta   90.00
_cell.angle_gamma   90.00
#
_symmetry.space_group_name_H-M   'P 1'
#
loop_
_entity.id
_entity.type
_entity.pdbx_description
1 polymer ?
#
loop_
_entity_poly.entity_id
_entity_poly.type
_entity_poly.pdbx_seq_one_letter_code
_entity_poly.pdbx_strand_id
1 'polypeptide(L)'
;MLLLLLMPVWAFAQDPVKDSLALKEEQLSENDSIMETIYLDDVIISRKQLNYAAQKEFQLLRSRVYKVYPFAKTASDRLMLLDRNMDKLKTNREKKKYLKIVEDYIENEFTGKLKKLSRKQGQILVKLVYRQTGRSVFSLIKDCKSGWKAFWYNNTGKLFDIDIKRGY
;
A
#
# COMPACT_ATOMS: atom_id res chain seq x y z
N MET A 1 2.92 78.20 18.86
CA MET A 1 1.63 77.65 18.41
C MET A 1 1.89 76.67 17.28
N LEU A 2 2.01 75.39 17.60
CA LEU A 2 1.63 74.28 16.71
C LEU A 2 1.55 73.02 17.58
N LEU A 3 0.32 72.61 17.88
CA LEU A 3 -0.02 71.44 18.70
C LEU A 3 -0.35 70.30 17.73
N LEU A 4 0.48 69.25 17.69
CA LEU A 4 0.19 68.03 16.93
C LEU A 4 0.13 66.86 17.91
N LEU A 5 -1.11 66.45 18.17
CA LEU A 5 -1.54 65.45 19.13
C LEU A 5 -1.52 64.09 18.41
N LEU A 6 -0.49 63.28 18.65
CA LEU A 6 -0.38 61.92 18.13
C LEU A 6 -1.00 60.95 19.14
N MET A 7 -2.22 60.50 18.85
CA MET A 7 -2.94 59.46 19.60
C MET A 7 -2.29 58.08 19.39
N PRO A 8 -2.32 57.18 20.41
CA PRO A 8 -1.86 55.81 20.25
C PRO A 8 -2.87 54.99 19.42
N VAL A 9 -2.37 54.29 18.40
CA VAL A 9 -3.16 53.33 17.62
C VAL A 9 -3.41 52.10 18.50
N TRP A 10 -4.67 51.87 18.87
CA TRP A 10 -5.11 50.64 19.49
C TRP A 10 -5.22 49.56 18.41
N ALA A 11 -4.28 48.62 18.38
CA ALA A 11 -4.36 47.43 17.55
C ALA A 11 -5.21 46.38 18.27
N PHE A 12 -6.40 46.11 17.76
CA PHE A 12 -7.22 44.98 18.19
C PHE A 12 -6.61 43.67 17.65
N ALA A 13 -6.45 42.70 18.54
CA ALA A 13 -5.99 41.35 18.25
C ALA A 13 -7.03 40.58 17.40
N GLN A 14 -6.58 39.55 16.66
CA GLN A 14 -7.47 38.65 15.92
C GLN A 14 -8.36 37.87 16.89
N ASP A 15 -9.68 37.90 16.66
CA ASP A 15 -10.62 36.98 17.28
C ASP A 15 -10.28 35.54 16.86
N PRO A 16 -10.33 34.55 17.78
CA PRO A 16 -10.19 33.16 17.38
C PRO A 16 -11.33 32.79 16.43
N VAL A 17 -10.99 32.32 15.23
CA VAL A 17 -11.93 31.70 14.30
C VAL A 17 -12.62 30.56 15.05
N LYS A 18 -13.87 30.78 15.44
CA LYS A 18 -14.75 29.69 15.88
C LYS A 18 -15.06 28.87 14.64
N ASP A 19 -14.44 27.70 14.52
CA ASP A 19 -14.82 26.69 13.54
C ASP A 19 -16.33 26.44 13.65
N SER A 20 -17.08 26.92 12.68
CA SER A 20 -18.54 26.80 12.62
C SER A 20 -18.99 25.41 12.15
N LEU A 21 -18.22 24.36 12.43
CA LEU A 21 -18.63 22.96 12.25
C LEU A 21 -19.52 22.46 13.40
N ALA A 22 -20.25 23.37 14.05
CA ALA A 22 -21.38 23.01 14.88
C ALA A 22 -22.55 22.65 13.93
N LEU A 23 -22.63 21.35 13.61
CA LEU A 23 -23.86 20.61 13.30
C LEU A 23 -24.97 21.45 12.68
N LYS A 24 -24.80 21.81 11.40
CA LYS A 24 -25.94 22.12 10.57
C LYS A 24 -26.60 20.78 10.24
N GLU A 25 -27.49 20.33 11.12
CA GLU A 25 -28.53 19.37 10.76
C GLU A 25 -29.44 20.05 9.73
N GLU A 26 -28.94 20.16 8.51
CA GLU A 26 -29.71 20.59 7.37
C GLU A 26 -30.56 19.38 6.97
N GLN A 27 -31.85 19.45 7.30
CA GLN A 27 -32.85 18.53 6.81
C GLN A 27 -32.82 18.57 5.28
N LEU A 28 -32.06 17.65 4.70
CA LEU A 28 -31.96 17.48 3.26
C LEU A 28 -33.10 16.57 2.82
N SER A 29 -33.95 17.18 2.00
CA SER A 29 -35.02 16.60 1.20
C SER A 29 -34.72 15.17 0.73
N GLU A 30 -35.73 14.32 0.83
CA GLU A 30 -35.82 13.01 0.17
C GLU A 30 -35.35 13.13 -1.29
N ASN A 31 -34.44 12.24 -1.69
CA ASN A 31 -34.09 11.90 -3.09
C ASN A 31 -32.89 12.58 -3.78
N ASP A 32 -31.91 13.12 -3.06
CA ASP A 32 -30.55 13.23 -3.63
C ASP A 32 -29.64 12.17 -3.03
N SER A 33 -28.98 11.41 -3.91
CA SER A 33 -28.03 10.34 -3.56
C SER A 33 -26.75 10.96 -2.96
N ILE A 34 -26.87 11.50 -1.75
CA ILE A 34 -25.72 11.89 -0.94
C ILE A 34 -25.09 10.59 -0.50
N MET A 35 -24.04 10.18 -1.20
CA MET A 35 -23.21 9.06 -0.77
C MET A 35 -22.83 9.30 0.67
N GLU A 36 -23.17 8.34 1.53
CA GLU A 36 -22.81 8.27 2.93
C GLU A 36 -21.36 8.78 3.10
N THR A 37 -21.21 9.91 3.79
CA THR A 37 -19.89 10.53 3.96
C THR A 37 -19.07 9.61 4.84
N ILE A 38 -18.15 8.87 4.23
CA ILE A 38 -17.23 8.00 4.96
C ILE A 38 -16.23 8.90 5.67
N TYR A 39 -16.40 9.08 6.98
CA TYR A 39 -15.41 9.71 7.83
C TYR A 39 -14.19 8.78 7.92
N LEU A 40 -13.04 9.26 7.44
CA LEU A 40 -11.77 8.58 7.60
C LEU A 40 -11.22 8.89 9.00
N ASP A 41 -10.53 7.92 9.60
CA ASP A 41 -9.84 8.14 10.87
C ASP A 41 -8.81 9.27 10.73
N ASP A 42 -8.82 10.20 11.69
CA ASP A 42 -7.84 11.27 11.76
C ASP A 42 -6.43 10.70 11.98
N VAL A 43 -5.56 10.90 11.00
CA VAL A 43 -4.15 10.51 11.10
C VAL A 43 -3.35 11.67 11.68
N ILE A 44 -2.99 11.58 12.95
CA ILE A 44 -2.11 12.54 13.60
C ILE A 44 -0.68 12.37 13.07
N ILE A 45 -0.27 13.23 12.11
CA ILE A 45 1.09 13.27 11.60
C ILE A 45 1.98 14.05 12.56
N SER A 46 2.47 13.39 13.62
CA SER A 46 3.48 13.97 14.49
C SER A 46 4.84 13.96 13.79
N ARG A 47 5.45 15.14 13.62
CA ARG A 47 6.82 15.27 13.10
C ARG A 47 7.80 14.91 14.21
N LYS A 48 7.92 13.61 14.51
CA LYS A 48 8.96 13.11 15.41
C LYS A 48 10.31 13.54 14.85
N GLN A 49 11.09 14.30 15.63
CA GLN A 49 12.46 14.62 15.25
C GLN A 49 13.25 13.31 15.19
N LEU A 50 13.48 12.81 13.98
CA LEU A 50 14.31 11.65 13.76
C LEU A 50 15.77 12.09 13.91
N ASN A 51 16.56 11.32 14.66
CA ASN A 51 18.00 11.48 14.60
C ASN A 51 18.51 11.20 13.17
N TYR A 52 19.72 11.67 12.85
CA TYR A 52 20.29 11.53 11.51
C TYR A 52 20.29 10.08 11.00
N ALA A 53 20.58 9.11 11.87
CA ALA A 53 20.58 7.69 11.54
C ALA A 53 19.17 7.19 11.15
N ALA A 54 18.14 7.52 11.93
CA ALA A 54 16.76 7.13 11.64
C ALA A 54 16.22 7.81 10.38
N GLN A 55 16.62 9.07 10.13
CA GLN A 55 16.25 9.76 8.90
C GLN A 55 16.84 9.08 7.66
N LYS A 56 18.11 8.67 7.72
CA LYS A 56 18.78 7.91 6.66
C LYS A 56 18.10 6.56 6.41
N GLU A 57 17.79 5.81 7.47
CA GLU A 57 17.07 4.53 7.35
C GLU A 57 15.68 4.71 6.72
N PHE A 58 14.95 5.75 7.12
CA PHE A 58 13.65 6.09 6.53
C PHE A 58 13.77 6.40 5.04
N GLN A 59 14.74 7.22 4.64
CA GLN A 59 14.96 7.54 3.22
C GLN A 59 15.32 6.31 2.39
N LEU A 60 16.16 5.43 2.94
CA LEU A 60 16.49 4.14 2.32
C LEU A 60 15.26 3.24 2.16
N LEU A 61 14.44 3.13 3.21
CA LEU A 61 13.18 2.38 3.16
C LEU A 61 12.26 2.98 2.09
N ARG A 62 12.04 4.30 2.13
CA ARG A 62 11.23 5.04 1.16
C ARG A 62 11.67 4.73 -0.27
N SER A 63 12.96 4.90 -0.59
CA SER A 63 13.51 4.61 -1.92
C SER A 63 13.24 3.17 -2.37
N ARG A 64 13.44 2.19 -1.47
CA ARG A 64 13.15 0.78 -1.77
C ARG A 64 11.66 0.55 -2.02
N VAL A 65 10.77 1.15 -1.22
CA VAL A 65 9.31 1.05 -1.39
C VAL A 65 8.90 1.62 -2.76
N TYR A 66 9.35 2.83 -3.11
CA TYR A 66 9.03 3.42 -4.41
C TYR A 66 9.49 2.55 -5.59
N LYS A 67 10.69 1.96 -5.49
CA LYS A 67 11.20 1.06 -6.53
C LYS A 67 10.38 -0.23 -6.64
N VAL A 68 9.94 -0.79 -5.52
CA VAL A 68 9.30 -2.12 -5.47
C VAL A 68 7.80 -2.07 -5.71
N TYR A 69 7.15 -0.97 -5.32
CA TYR A 69 5.69 -0.83 -5.31
C TYR A 69 5.00 -1.15 -6.65
N PRO A 70 5.48 -0.67 -7.81
CA PRO A 70 4.86 -1.01 -9.10
C PRO A 70 4.84 -2.52 -9.36
N PHE A 71 5.89 -3.24 -8.96
CA PHE A 71 5.94 -4.69 -9.11
C PHE A 71 4.99 -5.39 -8.14
N ALA A 72 4.93 -4.93 -6.89
CA ALA A 72 4.02 -5.47 -5.88
C ALA A 72 2.56 -5.35 -6.35
N LYS A 73 2.16 -4.16 -6.81
CA LYS A 73 0.80 -3.90 -7.30
C LYS A 73 0.42 -4.85 -8.43
N THR A 74 1.20 -4.89 -9.50
CA THR A 74 0.88 -5.74 -10.65
C THR A 74 0.90 -7.23 -10.27
N ALA A 75 1.84 -7.68 -9.45
CA ALA A 75 1.88 -9.07 -8.99
C ALA A 75 0.63 -9.43 -8.16
N SER A 76 0.24 -8.58 -7.21
CA SER A 76 -0.99 -8.76 -6.40
C SER A 76 -2.23 -8.84 -7.27
N ASP A 77 -2.39 -7.93 -8.23
CA ASP A 77 -3.54 -7.91 -9.14
C ASP A 77 -3.64 -9.21 -9.95
N ARG A 78 -2.50 -9.72 -10.44
CA ARG A 78 -2.45 -10.98 -11.20
C ARG A 78 -2.74 -12.20 -10.34
N LEU A 79 -2.19 -12.25 -9.12
CA LEU A 79 -2.45 -13.34 -8.18
C LEU A 79 -3.90 -13.35 -7.70
N MET A 80 -4.50 -12.19 -7.44
CA MET A 80 -5.93 -12.08 -7.11
C MET A 80 -6.83 -12.44 -8.29
N LEU A 81 -6.45 -12.07 -9.51
CA LEU A 81 -7.17 -12.47 -10.70
C LEU A 81 -7.10 -13.99 -10.90
N LEU A 82 -5.92 -14.57 -10.69
CA LEU A 82 -5.72 -16.02 -10.72
C LEU A 82 -6.67 -16.71 -9.74
N ASP A 83 -6.68 -16.28 -8.47
CA ASP A 83 -7.50 -16.84 -7.40
C ASP A 83 -9.00 -16.79 -7.76
N ARG A 84 -9.51 -15.60 -8.10
CA ARG A 84 -10.92 -15.40 -8.48
C ARG A 84 -11.36 -16.23 -9.69
N ASN A 85 -10.46 -16.44 -10.64
CA ASN A 85 -10.77 -17.24 -11.83
C ASN A 85 -10.63 -18.73 -11.54
N MET A 86 -9.74 -19.14 -10.62
CA MET A 86 -9.58 -20.53 -10.23
C MET A 86 -10.88 -21.12 -9.66
N ASP A 87 -11.61 -20.32 -8.88
CA ASP A 87 -12.89 -20.68 -8.28
C ASP A 87 -13.99 -20.94 -9.32
N LYS A 88 -13.88 -20.34 -10.51
CA LYS A 88 -14.85 -20.49 -11.61
C LYS A 88 -14.60 -21.72 -12.47
N LEU A 89 -13.42 -22.34 -12.39
CA LEU A 89 -13.04 -23.47 -13.24
C LEU A 89 -13.57 -24.77 -12.64
N LYS A 90 -14.24 -25.58 -13.47
CA LYS A 90 -14.92 -26.81 -13.03
C LYS A 90 -13.98 -28.01 -12.98
N THR A 91 -13.06 -28.12 -13.94
CA THR A 91 -12.21 -29.31 -14.08
C THR A 91 -10.76 -29.06 -13.67
N ASN A 92 -10.09 -30.09 -13.17
CA ASN A 92 -8.67 -30.04 -12.84
C ASN A 92 -7.79 -29.72 -14.06
N ARG A 93 -8.23 -30.10 -15.27
CA ARG A 93 -7.50 -29.83 -16.52
C ARG A 93 -7.53 -28.34 -16.86
N GLU A 94 -8.67 -27.68 -16.72
CA GLU A 94 -8.81 -26.24 -16.93
C GLU A 94 -7.98 -25.46 -15.91
N LYS A 95 -8.06 -25.83 -14.62
CA LYS A 95 -7.26 -25.24 -13.55
C LYS A 95 -5.77 -25.28 -13.85
N LYS A 96 -5.26 -26.45 -14.26
CA LYS A 96 -3.85 -26.64 -14.66
C LYS A 96 -3.46 -25.79 -15.87
N LYS A 97 -4.33 -25.69 -16.90
CA LYS A 97 -4.08 -24.88 -18.09
C LYS A 97 -4.01 -23.40 -17.73
N TYR A 98 -4.94 -22.94 -16.90
CA TYR A 98 -5.02 -21.54 -16.48
C TYR A 98 -3.87 -21.15 -15.56
N LEU A 99 -3.52 -21.99 -14.58
CA LEU A 99 -2.30 -21.84 -13.77
C LEU A 99 -1.07 -21.65 -14.64
N LYS A 100 -0.88 -22.52 -15.65
CA LYS A 100 0.26 -22.43 -16.55
C LYS A 100 0.32 -21.08 -17.29
N ILE A 101 -0.80 -20.59 -17.80
CA ILE A 101 -0.84 -19.29 -18.52
C ILE A 101 -0.41 -18.15 -17.59
N VAL A 102 -0.91 -18.14 -16.35
CA VAL A 102 -0.56 -17.11 -15.38
C VAL A 102 0.89 -17.26 -14.92
N GLU A 103 1.37 -18.48 -14.66
CA GLU A 103 2.76 -18.77 -14.34
C GLU A 103 3.70 -18.24 -15.44
N ASP A 104 3.46 -18.62 -16.70
CA ASP A 104 4.27 -18.21 -17.85
C ASP A 104 4.28 -16.67 -17.99
N TYR A 105 3.14 -16.01 -17.77
CA TYR A 105 3.06 -14.54 -17.79
C TYR A 105 3.89 -13.90 -16.67
N ILE A 106 3.74 -14.35 -15.42
CA ILE A 106 4.48 -13.77 -14.30
C ILE A 106 5.98 -14.07 -14.45
N GLU A 107 6.34 -15.25 -14.93
CA GLU A 107 7.75 -15.61 -15.15
C GLU A 107 8.39 -14.68 -16.19
N ASN A 108 7.76 -14.51 -17.34
CA ASN A 108 8.29 -13.66 -18.40
C ASN A 108 8.35 -12.18 -17.99
N GLU A 109 7.30 -11.69 -17.34
CA GLU A 109 7.18 -10.27 -16.97
C GLU A 109 8.06 -9.89 -15.78
N PHE A 110 8.23 -10.79 -14.80
CA PHE A 110 8.83 -10.47 -13.51
C PHE A 110 10.16 -11.17 -13.24
N THR A 111 10.53 -12.28 -13.89
CA THR A 111 11.79 -12.99 -13.56
C THR A 111 13.01 -12.09 -13.65
N GLY A 112 13.18 -11.39 -14.77
CA GLY A 112 14.31 -10.48 -14.96
C GLY A 112 14.30 -9.31 -13.96
N LYS A 113 13.11 -8.88 -13.51
CA LYS A 113 12.94 -7.76 -12.59
C LYS A 113 13.19 -8.19 -11.14
N LEU A 114 12.65 -9.33 -10.74
CA LEU A 114 12.81 -9.93 -9.42
C LEU A 114 14.27 -10.32 -9.16
N LYS A 115 14.97 -10.87 -10.15
CA LYS A 115 16.41 -11.16 -10.07
C LYS A 115 17.27 -9.92 -9.82
N LYS A 116 16.80 -8.72 -10.19
CA LYS A 116 17.49 -7.44 -9.98
C LYS A 116 17.18 -6.81 -8.62
N LEU A 117 16.27 -7.38 -7.83
CA LEU A 117 15.95 -6.85 -6.50
C LEU A 117 16.99 -7.31 -5.48
N SER A 118 17.42 -6.39 -4.62
CA SER A 118 18.21 -6.77 -3.44
C SER A 118 17.37 -7.55 -2.44
N ARG A 119 18.03 -8.26 -1.52
CA ARG A 119 17.34 -9.02 -0.46
C ARG A 119 16.32 -8.16 0.32
N LYS A 120 16.68 -6.93 0.68
CA LYS A 120 15.78 -6.01 1.40
C LYS A 120 14.61 -5.53 0.54
N GLN A 121 14.82 -5.37 -0.77
CA GLN A 121 13.76 -5.01 -1.72
C GLN A 121 12.77 -6.16 -1.91
N GLY A 122 13.24 -7.40 -2.01
CA GLY A 122 12.36 -8.57 -1.99
C GLY A 122 11.51 -8.66 -0.72
N GLN A 123 12.02 -8.21 0.43
CA GLN A 123 11.29 -8.34 1.70
C GLN A 123 10.13 -7.37 1.72
N ILE A 124 10.38 -6.16 1.21
CA ILE A 124 9.36 -5.14 0.99
C ILE A 124 8.33 -5.65 -0.04
N LEU A 125 8.75 -6.31 -1.12
CA LEU A 125 7.84 -6.87 -2.13
C LEU A 125 6.84 -7.83 -1.49
N VAL A 126 7.32 -8.82 -0.74
CA VAL A 126 6.46 -9.83 -0.08
C VAL A 126 5.49 -9.16 0.90
N LYS A 127 5.96 -8.18 1.68
CA LYS A 127 5.10 -7.43 2.62
C LYS A 127 4.03 -6.61 1.91
N LEU A 128 4.36 -5.97 0.79
CA LEU A 128 3.40 -5.19 0.02
C LEU A 128 2.35 -6.08 -0.65
N VAL A 129 2.74 -7.24 -1.18
CA VAL A 129 1.80 -8.23 -1.72
C VAL A 129 0.87 -8.74 -0.63
N TYR A 130 1.41 -9.06 0.55
CA TYR A 130 0.58 -9.45 1.70
C TYR A 130 -0.42 -8.34 2.06
N ARG A 131 0.05 -7.09 2.18
CA ARG A 131 -0.81 -5.94 2.52
C ARG A 131 -1.92 -5.68 1.52
N GLN A 132 -1.70 -5.98 0.23
CA GLN A 132 -2.70 -5.80 -0.82
C GLN A 132 -3.70 -6.95 -0.91
N THR A 133 -3.25 -8.17 -0.63
CA THR A 133 -4.06 -9.39 -0.88
C THR A 133 -4.61 -10.04 0.39
N GLY A 134 -4.11 -9.64 1.56
CA GLY A 134 -4.38 -10.29 2.85
C GLY A 134 -3.82 -11.72 2.96
N ARG A 135 -3.04 -12.17 1.98
CA ARG A 135 -2.59 -13.55 1.84
C ARG A 135 -1.07 -13.60 1.66
N SER A 136 -0.44 -14.62 2.24
CA SER A 136 1.00 -14.80 2.03
C SER A 136 1.28 -15.19 0.59
N VAL A 137 2.42 -14.75 0.05
CA VAL A 137 2.85 -15.16 -1.30
C VAL A 137 2.88 -16.68 -1.41
N PHE A 138 3.31 -17.38 -0.35
CA PHE A 138 3.26 -18.85 -0.28
C PHE A 138 1.84 -19.39 -0.51
N SER A 139 0.83 -18.82 0.17
CA SER A 139 -0.56 -19.25 0.00
C SER A 139 -1.11 -18.97 -1.40
N LEU A 140 -0.68 -17.87 -2.03
CA LEU A 140 -1.07 -17.49 -3.39
C LEU A 140 -0.45 -18.40 -4.46
N ILE A 141 0.74 -18.97 -4.19
CA ILE A 141 1.45 -19.86 -5.13
C ILE A 141 1.37 -21.34 -4.73
N LYS A 142 0.55 -21.70 -3.75
CA LYS A 142 0.48 -23.07 -3.20
C LYS A 142 0.07 -24.11 -4.24
N ASP A 143 -0.78 -23.72 -5.19
CA ASP A 143 -1.30 -24.59 -6.25
C ASP A 143 -0.46 -24.52 -7.53
N CYS A 144 0.54 -23.66 -7.56
CA CYS A 144 1.50 -23.56 -8.65
C CYS A 144 2.41 -24.80 -8.74
N LYS A 145 2.97 -25.01 -9.92
CA LYS A 145 3.93 -26.10 -10.19
C LYS A 145 5.18 -25.99 -9.32
N SER A 146 5.83 -27.14 -9.13
CA SER A 146 7.09 -27.25 -8.40
C SER A 146 8.17 -26.30 -8.91
N GLY A 147 8.27 -26.09 -10.23
CA GLY A 147 9.23 -25.15 -10.84
C GLY A 147 9.00 -23.70 -10.44
N TRP A 148 7.73 -23.25 -10.39
CA TRP A 148 7.38 -21.90 -9.96
C TRP A 148 7.66 -21.69 -8.47
N LYS A 149 7.31 -22.68 -7.64
CA LYS A 149 7.68 -22.69 -6.23
C LYS A 149 9.20 -22.57 -6.08
N ALA A 150 9.96 -23.39 -6.81
CA ALA A 150 11.43 -23.34 -6.81
C ALA A 150 11.98 -21.99 -7.29
N PHE A 151 11.36 -21.35 -8.29
CA PHE A 151 11.72 -20.00 -8.73
C PHE A 151 11.62 -18.99 -7.57
N TRP A 152 10.51 -19.00 -6.84
CA TRP A 152 10.37 -18.15 -5.65
C TRP A 152 11.33 -18.58 -4.56
N TYR A 153 11.47 -19.88 -4.27
CA TYR A 153 12.43 -20.42 -3.29
C TYR A 153 13.90 -20.22 -3.66
N ASN A 154 14.27 -19.94 -4.90
CA ASN A 154 15.68 -19.74 -5.28
C ASN A 154 16.00 -18.24 -5.40
N ASN A 155 15.13 -17.45 -6.05
CA ASN A 155 15.32 -16.00 -6.15
C ASN A 155 15.01 -15.27 -4.83
N THR A 156 14.11 -15.84 -4.03
CA THR A 156 13.70 -15.32 -2.72
C THR A 156 14.17 -16.26 -1.60
N GLY A 157 14.96 -17.29 -1.91
CA GLY A 157 15.35 -18.37 -0.98
C GLY A 157 16.10 -17.95 0.25
N LYS A 158 17.08 -17.07 0.09
CA LYS A 158 17.77 -16.52 1.26
C LYS A 158 16.86 -15.57 2.03
N LEU A 159 15.90 -14.93 1.36
CA LEU A 159 14.92 -14.01 1.91
C LEU A 159 13.92 -14.67 2.88
N PHE A 160 13.71 -15.98 2.73
CA PHE A 160 12.72 -16.79 3.45
C PHE A 160 13.14 -17.31 4.83
N ASP A 161 14.31 -16.89 5.30
CA ASP A 161 14.64 -16.96 6.73
C ASP A 161 13.84 -15.93 7.57
N ILE A 162 12.96 -15.17 6.92
CA ILE A 162 11.93 -14.36 7.57
C ILE A 162 10.58 -14.69 6.92
N ASP A 163 10.02 -15.83 7.35
CA ASP A 163 8.60 -15.98 7.65
C ASP A 163 7.59 -15.59 6.55
N ILE A 164 7.60 -16.33 5.43
CA ILE A 164 6.47 -16.36 4.45
C ILE A 164 5.23 -17.07 5.00
N LYS A 165 5.37 -17.78 6.13
CA LYS A 165 4.28 -18.48 6.81
C LYS A 165 3.56 -17.58 7.81
N ARG A 166 4.20 -16.52 8.33
CA ARG A 166 3.53 -15.51 9.15
C ARG A 166 2.68 -14.59 8.27
N GLY A 167 1.44 -14.38 8.69
CA GLY A 167 0.70 -13.18 8.30
C GLY A 167 1.36 -11.94 8.90
N TYR A 168 1.29 -10.81 8.20
CA TYR A 168 1.89 -9.53 8.61
C TYR A 168 0.84 -8.48 8.97
#